data_AF-A0A7S1CS50-F1
#
_entry.id   AF-A0A7S1CS50-F1
#
_cell.length_a   1.000
_cell.length_b   1.000
_cell.length_c   1.000
_cell.angle_alpha   90.00
_cell.angle_beta   90.00
_cell.angle_gamma   90.00
#
_symmetry.space_group_name_H-M   'P 1'
#
loop_
_entity.id
_entity.type
_entity.pdbx_description
1 polymer ?
#
loop_
_entity_poly.entity_id
_entity_poly.type
_entity_poly.pdbx_seq_one_letter_code
_entity_poly.pdbx_strand_id
1 'polypeptide(L)'
;MDAEPEPLNTWTGREAFHAVDHHWGAPRFATASSSVEVWDWARSTPVQSFTWGHDSVTAVRFNPAERDLLASAGADRSIGLYDLRAATPIRKLVMDMRTNALRWNPREPFNFTTASEDHQCYTFDYRKLDRALMVHKGHVSAVMDISYSPTGREFVTGSYDRTVRIFGVRDGKSREVYHTRRMQRIFCVQFSADARFVLSGSDDTNIRVWRARASEKLGRLAPRERAAKDYRDSLKRRYGHLPEVRRVAAQRHVPAGILKAAKRKLEADAKEKVKDARIRAHTAEATHKPRVPERKKRIVKELD
;
A
#
# COMPACT_ATOMS: atom_id res chain seq x y z
N MET A 1 -6.87 -26.09 35.46
CA MET A 1 -7.87 -25.21 34.85
C MET A 1 -7.22 -23.86 34.78
N ASP A 2 -6.52 -23.61 33.69
CA ASP A 2 -5.85 -22.32 33.49
C ASP A 2 -6.95 -21.30 33.24
N ALA A 3 -7.12 -20.36 34.18
CA ALA A 3 -8.12 -19.30 34.06
C ALA A 3 -7.91 -18.57 32.73
N GLU A 4 -8.98 -18.40 31.96
CA GLU A 4 -8.92 -17.61 30.73
C GLU A 4 -8.41 -16.20 31.08
N PRO A 5 -7.47 -15.65 30.31
CA PRO A 5 -6.88 -14.35 30.62
C PRO A 5 -7.98 -13.27 30.58
N GLU A 6 -8.25 -12.64 31.72
CA GLU A 6 -9.19 -11.52 31.79
C GLU A 6 -8.62 -10.29 31.06
N PRO A 7 -9.43 -9.58 30.26
CA PRO A 7 -8.98 -8.37 29.58
C PRO A 7 -8.71 -7.25 30.59
N LEU A 8 -7.55 -6.59 30.47
CA LEU A 8 -7.17 -5.47 31.35
C LEU A 8 -8.18 -4.31 31.27
N ASN A 9 -8.63 -3.96 30.07
CA ASN A 9 -9.56 -2.89 29.78
C ASN A 9 -10.49 -3.31 28.63
N THR A 10 -11.75 -2.87 28.69
CA THR A 10 -12.76 -3.14 27.67
C THR A 10 -13.36 -1.81 27.18
N TRP A 11 -13.26 -1.57 25.87
CA TRP A 11 -13.92 -0.44 25.21
C TRP A 11 -15.08 -0.97 24.37
N THR A 12 -16.25 -0.38 24.52
CA THR A 12 -17.45 -0.77 23.79
C THR A 12 -17.88 0.35 22.86
N GLY A 13 -18.04 0.02 21.59
CA GLY A 13 -18.61 0.91 20.57
C GLY A 13 -20.08 0.61 20.35
N ARG A 14 -20.80 1.57 19.76
CA ARG A 14 -22.19 1.36 19.31
C ARG A 14 -22.27 0.50 18.05
N GLU A 15 -21.20 0.49 17.27
CA GLU A 15 -21.13 -0.17 15.96
C GLU A 15 -19.93 -1.12 15.90
N ALA A 16 -19.92 -1.99 14.89
CA ALA A 16 -18.81 -2.89 14.64
C ALA A 16 -17.56 -2.14 14.18
N PHE A 17 -16.42 -2.49 14.77
CA PHE A 17 -15.13 -1.94 14.37
C PHE A 17 -14.50 -2.77 13.25
N HIS A 18 -13.96 -2.09 12.24
CA HIS A 18 -13.28 -2.71 11.10
C HIS A 18 -11.75 -2.67 11.21
N ALA A 19 -11.22 -1.61 11.80
CA ALA A 19 -9.78 -1.44 11.96
C ALA A 19 -9.45 -0.65 13.24
N VAL A 20 -8.25 -0.87 13.74
CA VAL A 20 -7.67 -0.10 14.84
C VAL A 20 -6.22 0.24 14.50
N ASP A 21 -5.75 1.40 14.96
CA ASP A 21 -4.35 1.75 14.98
C ASP A 21 -4.01 2.59 16.21
N HIS A 22 -2.76 2.52 16.66
CA HIS A 22 -2.30 3.20 17.87
C HIS A 22 -1.49 4.44 17.52
N HIS A 23 -1.60 5.44 18.38
CA HIS A 23 -0.81 6.65 18.25
C HIS A 23 0.65 6.37 18.70
N TRP A 24 1.62 6.95 18.00
CA TRP A 24 3.05 6.63 18.18
C TRP A 24 3.73 7.26 19.41
N GLY A 25 3.00 7.95 20.29
CA GLY A 25 3.58 8.68 21.42
C GLY A 25 2.66 8.83 22.62
N ALA A 26 1.50 9.46 22.43
CA ALA A 26 0.44 9.52 23.45
C ALA A 26 -0.32 8.18 23.58
N PRO A 27 -0.91 7.88 24.76
CA PRO A 27 -1.72 6.68 25.02
C PRO A 27 -3.12 6.78 24.36
N ARG A 28 -3.14 7.02 23.05
CA ARG A 28 -4.35 7.15 22.25
C ARG A 28 -4.37 6.10 21.15
N PHE A 29 -5.56 5.72 20.71
CA PHE A 29 -5.74 4.87 19.55
C PHE A 29 -6.95 5.33 18.75
N ALA A 30 -6.98 5.01 17.47
CA ALA A 30 -8.07 5.33 16.57
C ALA A 30 -8.73 4.05 16.10
N THR A 31 -10.06 4.05 16.06
CA THR A 31 -10.88 2.96 15.57
C THR A 31 -11.64 3.40 14.32
N ALA A 32 -11.83 2.46 13.40
CA ALA A 32 -12.63 2.64 12.20
C ALA A 32 -13.95 1.88 12.36
N SER A 33 -15.08 2.59 12.30
CA SER A 33 -16.45 2.03 12.25
C SER A 33 -17.22 2.70 11.09
N SER A 34 -18.43 3.23 11.28
CA SER A 34 -19.00 4.26 10.36
C SER A 34 -18.27 5.60 10.45
N SER A 35 -17.56 5.83 11.54
CA SER A 35 -16.79 7.04 11.77
C SER A 35 -15.38 6.71 12.24
N VAL A 36 -14.51 7.71 12.21
CA VAL A 36 -13.18 7.58 12.78
C VAL A 36 -13.24 8.14 14.19
N GLU A 37 -13.17 7.26 15.18
CA GLU A 37 -13.21 7.62 16.59
C GLU A 37 -11.80 7.50 17.20
N VAL A 38 -11.44 8.47 18.02
CA VAL A 38 -10.14 8.53 18.71
C VAL A 38 -10.38 8.37 20.20
N TRP A 39 -9.72 7.39 20.79
CA TRP A 39 -9.87 6.95 22.15
C TRP A 39 -8.61 7.23 22.95
N ASP A 40 -8.78 7.43 24.25
CA ASP A 40 -7.70 7.50 25.24
C ASP A 40 -7.76 6.23 26.09
N TRP A 41 -6.62 5.71 26.51
CA TRP A 41 -6.57 4.47 27.29
C TRP A 41 -7.26 4.58 28.65
N ALA A 42 -7.34 5.79 29.20
CA ALA A 42 -7.98 6.04 30.49
C ALA A 42 -9.50 6.22 30.41
N ARG A 43 -10.07 6.40 29.21
CA ARG A 43 -11.49 6.76 29.03
C ARG A 43 -12.25 5.66 28.31
N SER A 44 -13.48 5.39 28.76
CA SER A 44 -14.42 4.46 28.14
C SER A 44 -15.28 5.09 27.05
N THR A 45 -15.10 6.38 26.77
CA THR A 45 -15.79 7.11 25.70
C THR A 45 -14.77 7.70 24.72
N PRO A 46 -15.14 7.86 23.44
CA PRO A 46 -14.24 8.45 22.45
C PRO A 46 -14.01 9.93 22.78
N VAL A 47 -12.76 10.38 22.62
CA VAL A 47 -12.34 11.77 22.85
C VAL A 47 -12.75 12.65 21.67
N GLN A 48 -12.61 12.14 20.45
CA GLN A 48 -12.97 12.80 19.21
C GLN A 48 -13.64 11.80 18.26
N SER A 49 -14.61 12.27 17.48
CA SER A 49 -15.27 11.49 16.44
C SER A 49 -15.30 12.31 15.15
N PHE A 50 -14.72 11.78 14.08
CA PHE A 50 -14.70 12.42 12.77
C PHE A 50 -15.66 11.70 11.83
N THR A 51 -16.65 12.44 11.33
CA THR A 51 -17.66 11.97 10.37
C THR A 51 -17.63 12.83 9.11
N TRP A 52 -17.61 12.19 7.95
CA TRP A 52 -17.82 12.84 6.63
C TRP A 52 -19.18 12.49 6.02
N GLY A 53 -19.84 11.44 6.52
CA GLY A 53 -21.04 10.84 5.97
C GLY A 53 -21.39 9.55 6.71
N HIS A 54 -22.25 8.72 6.12
CA HIS A 54 -22.76 7.47 6.71
C HIS A 54 -22.06 6.20 6.21
N ASP A 55 -20.90 6.35 5.56
CA ASP A 55 -20.19 5.21 4.95
C ASP A 55 -19.21 4.56 5.93
N SER A 56 -19.05 3.25 5.82
CA SER A 56 -18.12 2.50 6.67
C SER A 56 -16.66 2.76 6.31
N VAL A 57 -15.87 2.98 7.34
CA VAL A 57 -14.41 3.16 7.26
C VAL A 57 -13.76 1.80 7.42
N THR A 58 -13.04 1.36 6.40
CA THR A 58 -12.45 0.01 6.33
C THR A 58 -11.05 -0.05 6.94
N ALA A 59 -10.29 1.04 6.86
CA ALA A 59 -8.94 1.12 7.40
C ALA A 59 -8.65 2.50 7.98
N VAL A 60 -7.87 2.53 9.06
CA VAL A 60 -7.39 3.76 9.71
C VAL A 60 -5.92 3.58 10.07
N ARG A 61 -5.07 4.57 9.80
CA ARG A 61 -3.65 4.54 10.17
C ARG A 61 -3.11 5.89 10.62
N PHE A 62 -2.35 5.86 11.71
CA PHE A 62 -1.54 6.98 12.17
C PHE A 62 -0.28 7.14 11.34
N ASN A 63 0.13 8.38 11.15
CA ASN A 63 1.41 8.69 10.57
C ASN A 63 2.52 8.52 11.64
N PRO A 64 3.53 7.67 11.40
CA PRO A 64 4.63 7.44 12.34
C PRO A 64 5.54 8.67 12.54
N ALA A 65 5.66 9.54 11.55
CA ALA A 65 6.54 10.71 11.61
C ALA A 65 5.80 11.94 12.16
N GLU A 66 4.62 12.26 11.61
CA GLU A 66 3.73 13.30 12.15
C GLU A 66 2.58 12.66 12.94
N ARG A 67 2.79 12.46 14.23
CA ARG A 67 1.96 11.55 15.06
C ARG A 67 0.48 11.94 15.15
N ASP A 68 0.18 13.23 15.09
CA ASP A 68 -1.19 13.75 15.17
C ASP A 68 -1.97 13.64 13.84
N LEU A 69 -1.30 13.21 12.76
CA LEU A 69 -1.93 13.02 11.46
C LEU A 69 -2.43 11.59 11.29
N LEU A 70 -3.65 11.46 10.79
CA LEU A 70 -4.33 10.20 10.55
C LEU A 70 -4.90 10.16 9.13
N ALA A 71 -4.85 8.99 8.51
CA ALA A 71 -5.56 8.72 7.27
C ALA A 71 -6.54 7.56 7.46
N SER A 72 -7.68 7.63 6.77
CA SER A 72 -8.65 6.55 6.69
C SER A 72 -8.96 6.17 5.24
N ALA A 73 -9.42 4.95 5.03
CA ALA A 73 -10.01 4.49 3.78
C ALA A 73 -11.47 4.12 4.04
N GLY A 74 -12.37 4.61 3.17
CA GLY A 74 -13.80 4.33 3.21
C GLY A 74 -14.22 3.28 2.17
N ALA A 75 -15.34 2.62 2.44
CA ALA A 75 -16.00 1.72 1.49
C ALA A 75 -16.53 2.46 0.24
N ASP A 76 -16.83 3.76 0.37
CA ASP A 76 -17.25 4.70 -0.70
C ASP A 76 -16.12 5.09 -1.66
N ARG A 77 -14.97 4.39 -1.59
CA ARG A 77 -13.73 4.66 -2.34
C ARG A 77 -13.03 5.93 -1.92
N SER A 78 -13.44 6.52 -0.80
CA SER A 78 -12.78 7.70 -0.27
C SER A 78 -11.55 7.36 0.55
N ILE A 79 -10.66 8.34 0.63
CA ILE A 79 -9.54 8.40 1.55
C ILE A 79 -9.73 9.68 2.35
N GLY A 80 -9.94 9.57 3.65
CA GLY A 80 -10.05 10.72 4.55
C GLY A 80 -8.71 11.05 5.19
N LEU A 81 -8.40 12.33 5.36
CA LEU A 81 -7.27 12.83 6.14
C LEU A 81 -7.78 13.62 7.33
N TYR A 82 -7.20 13.37 8.50
CA TYR A 82 -7.59 13.98 9.76
C TYR A 82 -6.34 14.42 10.52
N ASP A 83 -6.44 15.53 11.23
CA ASP A 83 -5.44 15.99 12.19
C ASP A 83 -6.12 16.03 13.55
N LEU A 84 -5.54 15.37 14.55
CA LEU A 84 -6.07 15.33 15.91
C LEU A 84 -6.10 16.70 16.59
N ARG A 85 -5.28 17.64 16.10
CA ARG A 85 -5.24 19.02 16.59
C ARG A 85 -6.44 19.82 16.13
N ALA A 86 -7.00 19.46 14.97
CA ALA A 86 -8.23 20.03 14.44
C ALA A 86 -9.42 19.15 14.87
N ALA A 87 -10.55 19.77 15.21
CA ALA A 87 -11.78 19.03 15.48
C ALA A 87 -12.50 18.60 14.18
N THR A 88 -12.10 19.16 13.03
CA THR A 88 -12.67 18.87 11.73
C THR A 88 -11.69 18.03 10.90
N PRO A 89 -12.19 17.15 10.02
CA PRO A 89 -11.34 16.50 9.05
C PRO A 89 -10.66 17.52 8.12
N ILE A 90 -9.50 17.18 7.58
CA ILE A 90 -8.73 18.08 6.71
C ILE A 90 -9.21 18.01 5.27
N ARG A 91 -9.23 16.80 4.69
CA ARG A 91 -9.50 16.59 3.27
C ARG A 91 -10.05 15.20 3.01
N LYS A 92 -10.80 15.05 1.93
CA LYS A 92 -11.33 13.77 1.44
C LYS A 92 -11.02 13.60 -0.05
N LEU A 93 -10.34 12.50 -0.40
CA LEU A 93 -10.00 12.14 -1.78
C LEU A 93 -10.88 10.96 -2.22
N VAL A 94 -11.60 11.07 -3.33
CA VAL A 94 -12.42 9.99 -3.89
C VAL A 94 -11.71 9.35 -5.08
N MET A 95 -11.43 8.05 -4.97
CA MET A 95 -10.83 7.24 -6.03
C MET A 95 -11.88 6.56 -6.91
N ASP A 96 -11.45 6.09 -8.08
CA ASP A 96 -12.28 5.33 -9.03
C ASP A 96 -12.72 3.96 -8.48
N MET A 97 -11.84 3.30 -7.72
CA MET A 97 -12.08 2.01 -7.05
C MET A 97 -11.73 2.10 -5.57
N ARG A 98 -12.30 1.22 -4.75
CA ARG A 98 -12.08 1.27 -3.30
C ARG A 98 -10.62 1.04 -2.92
N THR A 99 -10.23 1.63 -1.80
CA THR A 99 -8.93 1.37 -1.19
C THR A 99 -9.11 0.38 -0.05
N ASN A 100 -8.32 -0.70 -0.10
CA ASN A 100 -8.41 -1.77 0.90
C ASN A 100 -7.54 -1.46 2.12
N ALA A 101 -6.38 -0.85 1.88
CA ALA A 101 -5.45 -0.47 2.92
C ALA A 101 -4.67 0.78 2.51
N LEU A 102 -4.17 1.49 3.51
CA LEU A 102 -3.22 2.59 3.35
C LEU A 102 -2.09 2.43 4.35
N ARG A 103 -0.92 3.00 4.05
CA ARG A 103 0.18 3.16 5.01
C ARG A 103 0.96 4.43 4.69
N TRP A 104 1.43 5.08 5.74
CA TRP A 104 2.34 6.21 5.68
C TRP A 104 3.78 5.76 5.47
N ASN A 105 4.57 6.58 4.78
CA ASN A 105 6.01 6.40 4.71
C ASN A 105 6.65 6.84 6.04
N PRO A 106 7.37 5.97 6.76
CA PRO A 106 7.96 6.32 8.06
C PRO A 106 9.08 7.36 8.01
N ARG A 107 9.65 7.64 6.83
CA ARG A 107 10.73 8.64 6.67
C ARG A 107 10.29 9.92 5.98
N GLU A 108 9.24 9.86 5.16
CA GLU A 108 8.70 10.99 4.43
C GLU A 108 7.25 11.20 4.90
N PRO A 109 6.99 12.00 5.95
CA PRO A 109 5.68 12.10 6.61
C PRO A 109 4.54 12.46 5.67
N PHE A 110 4.87 13.17 4.60
CA PHE A 110 3.88 13.69 3.65
C PHE A 110 3.37 12.62 2.68
N ASN A 111 4.12 11.52 2.54
CA ASN A 111 3.84 10.49 1.55
C ASN A 111 3.14 9.31 2.19
N PHE A 112 2.06 8.86 1.56
CA PHE A 112 1.40 7.60 1.90
C PHE A 112 1.10 6.80 0.64
N THR A 113 1.08 5.49 0.76
CA THR A 113 0.68 4.58 -0.32
C THR A 113 -0.63 3.91 0.01
N THR A 114 -1.54 3.88 -0.95
CA THR A 114 -2.80 3.16 -0.88
C THR A 114 -2.79 1.91 -1.75
N ALA A 115 -3.40 0.84 -1.25
CA ALA A 115 -3.72 -0.37 -1.99
C ALA A 115 -5.15 -0.25 -2.51
N SER A 116 -5.31 -0.34 -3.82
CA SER A 116 -6.63 -0.28 -4.44
C SER A 116 -7.05 -1.63 -5.01
N GLU A 117 -8.36 -1.81 -5.10
CA GLU A 117 -8.97 -2.97 -5.72
C GLU A 117 -8.67 -3.06 -7.22
N ASP A 118 -8.29 -1.95 -7.86
CA ASP A 118 -7.88 -1.87 -9.28
C ASP A 118 -6.52 -2.53 -9.60
N HIS A 119 -5.99 -3.31 -8.65
CA HIS A 119 -4.77 -4.10 -8.74
C HIS A 119 -3.50 -3.23 -8.77
N GLN A 120 -3.60 -1.97 -8.40
CA GLN A 120 -2.48 -1.02 -8.36
C GLN A 120 -2.32 -0.46 -6.95
N CYS A 121 -1.16 0.13 -6.72
CA CYS A 121 -0.92 0.93 -5.53
C CYS A 121 -0.58 2.35 -5.95
N TYR A 122 -1.06 3.32 -5.18
CA TYR A 122 -0.89 4.73 -5.47
C TYR A 122 -0.14 5.38 -4.32
N THR A 123 0.99 6.00 -4.63
CA THR A 123 1.68 6.84 -3.65
C THR A 123 1.22 8.28 -3.85
N PHE A 124 0.69 8.89 -2.80
CA PHE A 124 0.18 10.25 -2.77
C PHE A 124 1.04 11.12 -1.86
N ASP A 125 1.08 12.41 -2.17
CA ASP A 125 1.50 13.45 -1.24
C ASP A 125 0.24 14.06 -0.65
N TYR A 126 0.05 13.98 0.67
CA TYR A 126 -1.14 14.51 1.33
C TYR A 126 -1.33 16.02 1.11
N ARG A 127 -0.28 16.78 0.75
CA ARG A 127 -0.37 18.21 0.45
C ARG A 127 -1.02 18.48 -0.89
N LYS A 128 -0.78 17.60 -1.87
CA LYS A 128 -1.19 17.71 -3.27
C LYS A 128 -1.85 16.41 -3.72
N LEU A 129 -3.15 16.29 -3.44
CA LEU A 129 -3.93 15.10 -3.77
C LEU A 129 -4.48 15.12 -5.20
N ASP A 130 -4.23 16.18 -5.97
CA ASP A 130 -4.63 16.32 -7.37
C ASP A 130 -4.03 15.26 -8.31
N ARG A 131 -2.94 14.60 -7.88
CA ARG A 131 -2.26 13.51 -8.60
C ARG A 131 -1.55 12.57 -7.65
N ALA A 132 -1.47 11.30 -8.05
CA ALA A 132 -0.52 10.38 -7.45
C ALA A 132 0.93 10.80 -7.80
N LEU A 133 1.84 10.75 -6.82
CA LEU A 133 3.27 10.84 -7.04
C LEU A 133 3.77 9.69 -7.89
N MET A 134 3.29 8.47 -7.59
CA MET A 134 3.67 7.27 -8.32
C MET A 134 2.53 6.26 -8.37
N VAL A 135 2.47 5.52 -9.48
CA VAL A 135 1.54 4.41 -9.69
C VAL A 135 2.36 3.14 -9.81
N HIS A 136 2.14 2.21 -8.89
CA HIS A 136 2.85 0.95 -8.80
C HIS A 136 2.03 -0.16 -9.45
N LYS A 137 2.52 -0.64 -10.59
CA LYS A 137 1.87 -1.64 -11.43
C LYS A 137 2.62 -2.96 -11.33
N GLY A 138 1.87 -4.02 -11.15
CA GLY A 138 2.44 -5.37 -11.11
C GLY A 138 1.42 -6.42 -10.75
N HIS A 139 0.41 -6.08 -9.93
CA HIS A 139 -0.63 -7.02 -9.56
C HIS A 139 -1.65 -7.28 -10.67
N VAL A 140 -2.16 -8.51 -10.63
CA VAL A 140 -3.17 -9.02 -11.55
C VAL A 140 -4.55 -8.95 -10.91
N SER A 141 -4.64 -9.02 -9.57
CA SER A 141 -5.89 -8.91 -8.81
C SER A 141 -5.74 -7.84 -7.71
N ALA A 142 -6.82 -7.64 -6.94
CA ALA A 142 -6.91 -6.61 -5.91
C ALA A 142 -5.73 -6.65 -4.93
N VAL A 143 -5.20 -5.49 -4.57
CA VAL A 143 -4.17 -5.40 -3.52
C VAL A 143 -4.89 -5.27 -2.19
N MET A 144 -4.59 -6.16 -1.24
CA MET A 144 -5.31 -6.24 0.03
C MET A 144 -4.64 -5.41 1.12
N ASP A 145 -3.31 -5.47 1.23
CA ASP A 145 -2.57 -4.75 2.28
C ASP A 145 -1.20 -4.28 1.79
N ILE A 146 -0.69 -3.25 2.47
CA ILE A 146 0.60 -2.61 2.21
C ILE A 146 1.33 -2.45 3.53
N SER A 147 2.64 -2.61 3.49
CA SER A 147 3.52 -2.24 4.60
C SER A 147 4.80 -1.59 4.11
N TYR A 148 5.19 -0.50 4.75
CA TYR A 148 6.45 0.18 4.46
C TYR A 148 7.62 -0.46 5.19
N SER A 149 8.77 -0.49 4.52
CA SER A 149 10.03 -0.72 5.22
C SER A 149 10.28 0.43 6.20
N PRO A 150 10.84 0.18 7.39
CA PRO A 150 11.23 1.24 8.32
C PRO A 150 12.34 2.15 7.76
N THR A 151 12.98 1.75 6.66
CA THR A 151 13.90 2.60 5.89
C THR A 151 13.18 3.64 5.02
N GLY A 152 11.87 3.50 4.78
CA GLY A 152 11.05 4.40 3.96
C GLY A 152 11.36 4.36 2.46
N ARG A 153 12.24 3.46 1.99
CA ARG A 153 12.68 3.38 0.58
C ARG A 153 11.93 2.33 -0.23
N GLU A 154 11.37 1.34 0.45
CA GLU A 154 10.70 0.19 -0.14
C GLU A 154 9.41 -0.08 0.65
N PHE A 155 8.45 -0.71 -0.02
CA PHE A 155 7.23 -1.20 0.59
C PHE A 155 6.87 -2.56 -0.01
N VAL A 156 6.12 -3.36 0.75
CA VAL A 156 5.61 -4.65 0.32
C VAL A 156 4.10 -4.54 0.19
N THR A 157 3.57 -5.24 -0.79
CA THR A 157 2.14 -5.38 -1.03
C THR A 157 1.75 -6.86 -1.07
N GLY A 158 0.62 -7.16 -0.44
CA GLY A 158 -0.04 -8.46 -0.53
C GLY A 158 -1.28 -8.35 -1.39
N SER A 159 -1.49 -9.32 -2.28
CA SER A 159 -2.64 -9.30 -3.18
C SER A 159 -3.41 -10.60 -3.16
N TYR A 160 -4.67 -10.46 -3.56
CA TYR A 160 -5.58 -11.56 -3.84
C TYR A 160 -5.08 -12.48 -4.97
N ASP A 161 -4.11 -12.04 -5.78
CA ASP A 161 -3.47 -12.87 -6.82
C ASP A 161 -2.49 -13.92 -6.28
N ARG A 162 -2.39 -14.07 -4.95
CA ARG A 162 -1.51 -15.03 -4.24
C ARG A 162 -0.03 -14.72 -4.42
N THR A 163 0.30 -13.44 -4.58
CA THR A 163 1.68 -12.97 -4.63
C THR A 163 1.94 -11.85 -3.63
N VAL A 164 3.12 -11.91 -3.05
CA VAL A 164 3.71 -10.80 -2.32
C VAL A 164 4.65 -10.08 -3.28
N ARG A 165 4.50 -8.77 -3.44
CA ARG A 165 5.39 -7.97 -4.29
C ARG A 165 6.11 -6.92 -3.46
N ILE A 166 7.38 -6.72 -3.76
CA ILE A 166 8.20 -5.66 -3.14
C ILE A 166 8.44 -4.59 -4.18
N PHE A 167 8.16 -3.34 -3.82
CA PHE A 167 8.32 -2.18 -4.67
C PHE A 167 9.30 -1.19 -4.04
N GLY A 168 10.07 -0.49 -4.89
CA GLY A 168 10.72 0.75 -4.50
C GLY A 168 9.69 1.88 -4.51
N VAL A 169 9.78 2.82 -3.57
CA VAL A 169 8.83 3.96 -3.48
C VAL A 169 8.83 4.82 -4.75
N ARG A 170 9.95 4.87 -5.46
CA ARG A 170 10.11 5.63 -6.71
C ARG A 170 9.96 4.77 -7.97
N ASP A 171 9.75 3.47 -7.82
CA ASP A 171 9.71 2.51 -8.93
C ASP A 171 8.28 2.06 -9.23
N GLY A 172 7.87 2.16 -10.49
CA GLY A 172 6.52 1.77 -10.92
C GLY A 172 6.32 0.28 -11.11
N LYS A 173 7.38 -0.51 -10.98
CA LYS A 173 7.37 -1.97 -11.17
C LYS A 173 7.91 -2.65 -9.92
N SER A 174 7.46 -3.87 -9.68
CA SER A 174 7.93 -4.66 -8.55
C SER A 174 9.41 -5.03 -8.74
N ARG A 175 10.20 -4.82 -7.68
CA ARG A 175 11.58 -5.28 -7.58
C ARG A 175 11.64 -6.81 -7.45
N GLU A 176 10.78 -7.38 -6.62
CA GLU A 176 10.70 -8.82 -6.37
C GLU A 176 9.25 -9.28 -6.23
N VAL A 177 9.03 -10.57 -6.51
CA VAL A 177 7.74 -11.25 -6.39
C VAL A 177 7.98 -12.56 -5.66
N TYR A 178 7.26 -12.79 -4.57
CA TYR A 178 7.24 -14.05 -3.85
C TYR A 178 5.91 -14.76 -4.06
N HIS A 179 6.01 -16.05 -4.32
CA HIS A 179 4.89 -16.97 -4.46
C HIS A 179 5.32 -18.38 -4.05
N THR A 180 4.35 -19.17 -3.59
CA THR A 180 4.51 -20.59 -3.32
C THR A 180 3.26 -21.29 -3.81
N ARG A 181 3.37 -22.53 -4.32
CA ARG A 181 2.22 -23.32 -4.80
C ARG A 181 1.11 -23.50 -3.77
N ARG A 182 1.47 -23.63 -2.48
CA ARG A 182 0.54 -23.80 -1.36
C ARG A 182 -0.09 -22.49 -0.89
N MET A 183 0.55 -21.35 -1.19
CA MET A 183 0.10 -20.05 -0.72
C MET A 183 -1.17 -19.64 -1.47
N GLN A 184 -2.21 -19.28 -0.70
CA GLN A 184 -3.47 -18.82 -1.23
C GLN A 184 -3.52 -17.28 -1.20
N ARG A 185 -4.71 -16.69 -1.12
CA ARG A 185 -4.89 -15.24 -1.13
C ARG A 185 -4.14 -14.64 0.07
N ILE A 186 -3.56 -13.46 -0.10
CA ILE A 186 -2.83 -12.77 0.96
C ILE A 186 -3.70 -11.62 1.44
N PHE A 187 -3.96 -11.59 2.75
CA PHE A 187 -4.79 -10.56 3.37
C PHE A 187 -3.96 -9.51 4.07
N CYS A 188 -2.91 -9.90 4.78
CA CYS A 188 -2.07 -8.97 5.53
C CYS A 188 -0.59 -9.18 5.21
N VAL A 189 0.15 -8.08 5.18
CA VAL A 189 1.59 -8.10 4.97
C VAL A 189 2.25 -7.08 5.89
N GLN A 190 3.40 -7.44 6.46
CA GLN A 190 4.14 -6.54 7.32
C GLN A 190 5.64 -6.63 7.08
N PHE A 191 6.31 -5.48 7.02
CA PHE A 191 7.76 -5.44 7.12
C PHE A 191 8.20 -5.63 8.57
N SER A 192 9.28 -6.38 8.76
CA SER A 192 9.95 -6.40 10.05
C SER A 192 10.60 -5.04 10.35
N ALA A 193 10.70 -4.70 11.64
CA ALA A 193 11.32 -3.47 12.11
C ALA A 193 12.82 -3.35 11.74
N ASP A 194 13.49 -4.47 11.44
CA ASP A 194 14.87 -4.49 10.96
C ASP A 194 15.00 -4.34 9.43
N ALA A 195 13.88 -4.18 8.70
CA ALA A 195 13.78 -4.10 7.23
C ALA A 195 14.34 -5.32 6.47
N ARG A 196 14.71 -6.41 7.15
CA ARG A 196 15.33 -7.60 6.51
C ARG A 196 14.33 -8.68 6.18
N PHE A 197 13.15 -8.66 6.78
CA PHE A 197 12.13 -9.68 6.61
C PHE A 197 10.77 -9.07 6.25
N VAL A 198 9.95 -9.90 5.64
CA VAL A 198 8.60 -9.60 5.22
C VAL A 198 7.72 -10.73 5.70
N LEU A 199 6.67 -10.40 6.43
CA LEU A 199 5.67 -11.31 6.95
C LEU A 199 4.46 -11.28 6.04
N SER A 200 3.92 -12.43 5.68
CA SER A 200 2.67 -12.51 4.91
C SER A 200 1.69 -13.45 5.62
N GLY A 201 0.49 -12.95 5.93
CA GLY A 201 -0.63 -13.77 6.37
C GLY A 201 -1.51 -14.13 5.18
N SER A 202 -1.64 -15.43 4.93
CA SER A 202 -2.45 -15.95 3.83
C SER A 202 -3.72 -16.62 4.36
N ASP A 203 -4.71 -16.71 3.48
CA ASP A 203 -5.99 -17.40 3.67
C ASP A 203 -5.84 -18.89 4.01
N ASP A 204 -4.66 -19.48 3.79
CA ASP A 204 -4.33 -20.85 4.20
C ASP A 204 -3.93 -20.98 5.67
N THR A 205 -4.41 -20.05 6.51
CA THR A 205 -4.15 -19.89 7.96
C THR A 205 -2.69 -19.79 8.39
N ASN A 206 -1.75 -19.75 7.43
CA ASN A 206 -0.32 -19.71 7.70
C ASN A 206 0.24 -18.30 7.62
N ILE A 207 1.13 -17.99 8.58
CA ILE A 207 2.02 -16.83 8.50
C ILE A 207 3.36 -17.30 7.94
N ARG A 208 3.84 -16.64 6.88
CA ARG A 208 5.13 -16.95 6.26
C ARG A 208 6.09 -15.79 6.42
N VAL A 209 7.36 -16.11 6.65
CA VAL A 209 8.46 -15.14 6.76
C VAL A 209 9.34 -15.25 5.53
N TRP A 210 9.52 -14.13 4.84
CA TRP A 210 10.36 -13.99 3.67
C TRP A 210 11.52 -13.08 3.99
N ARG A 211 12.65 -13.27 3.31
CA ARG A 211 13.71 -12.24 3.33
C ARG A 211 13.26 -11.08 2.46
N ALA A 212 13.46 -9.85 2.92
CA ALA A 212 13.23 -8.67 2.12
C ALA A 212 14.09 -8.72 0.86
N ARG A 213 15.38 -9.09 0.96
CA ARG A 213 16.26 -9.33 -0.19
C ARG A 213 16.58 -10.81 -0.31
N ALA A 214 16.08 -11.46 -1.36
CA ALA A 214 16.19 -12.91 -1.51
C ALA A 214 17.64 -13.44 -1.49
N SER A 215 18.58 -12.72 -2.11
CA SER A 215 20.00 -13.12 -2.21
C SER A 215 20.84 -12.78 -0.98
N GLU A 216 20.28 -12.08 0.00
CA GLU A 216 21.03 -11.68 1.19
C GLU A 216 21.20 -12.87 2.15
N LYS A 217 22.45 -13.14 2.52
CA LYS A 217 22.79 -14.15 3.53
C LYS A 217 22.35 -13.67 4.92
N LEU A 218 21.90 -14.62 5.74
CA LEU A 218 21.64 -14.37 7.16
C LEU A 218 22.95 -14.43 7.94
N GLY A 219 23.06 -13.62 9.00
CA GLY A 219 24.21 -13.58 9.89
C GLY A 219 25.23 -12.47 9.55
N ARG A 220 26.34 -12.47 10.28
CA ARG A 220 27.42 -11.50 10.12
C ARG A 220 28.31 -11.90 8.94
N LEU A 221 28.39 -11.04 7.94
CA LEU A 221 29.34 -11.16 6.82
C LEU A 221 30.72 -10.66 7.25
N ALA A 222 31.77 -11.36 6.85
CA ALA A 222 33.15 -10.88 7.03
C ALA A 222 33.36 -9.56 6.25
N PRO A 223 34.24 -8.65 6.70
CA PRO A 223 34.46 -7.35 6.03
C PRO A 223 34.79 -7.48 4.53
N ARG A 224 35.63 -8.45 4.17
CA ARG A 224 35.98 -8.74 2.77
C ARG A 224 34.78 -9.18 1.93
N GLU A 225 33.92 -10.05 2.48
CA GLU A 225 32.71 -10.50 1.79
C GLU A 225 31.70 -9.37 1.61
N ARG A 226 31.55 -8.51 2.63
CA ARG A 226 30.69 -7.32 2.58
C ARG A 226 31.17 -6.37 1.49
N ALA A 227 32.45 -6.01 1.47
CA ALA A 227 33.01 -5.15 0.43
C ALA A 227 32.81 -5.72 -0.98
N ALA A 228 33.00 -7.03 -1.15
CA ALA A 228 32.76 -7.70 -2.42
C ALA A 228 31.27 -7.68 -2.83
N LYS A 229 30.34 -7.78 -1.87
CA LYS A 229 28.90 -7.65 -2.12
C LYS A 229 28.56 -6.21 -2.52
N ASP A 230 29.04 -5.22 -1.79
CA ASP A 230 28.78 -3.81 -2.04
C ASP A 230 29.34 -3.37 -3.41
N TYR A 231 30.52 -3.88 -3.78
CA TYR A 231 31.10 -3.69 -5.10
C TYR A 231 30.23 -4.33 -6.21
N ARG A 232 29.75 -5.56 -6.02
CA ARG A 232 28.84 -6.19 -6.99
C ARG A 232 27.52 -5.43 -7.11
N ASP A 233 26.97 -4.92 -6.01
CA ASP A 233 25.72 -4.17 -6.02
C ASP A 233 25.90 -2.78 -6.64
N SER A 234 27.06 -2.13 -6.48
CA SER A 234 27.38 -0.87 -7.17
C SER A 234 27.54 -1.08 -8.68
N LEU A 235 28.20 -2.17 -9.11
CA LEU A 235 28.30 -2.55 -10.52
C LEU A 235 26.92 -2.83 -11.13
N LYS A 236 26.04 -3.58 -10.44
CA LYS A 236 24.67 -3.83 -10.91
C LYS A 236 23.87 -2.54 -11.08
N ARG A 237 24.04 -1.56 -10.18
CA ARG A 237 23.38 -0.25 -10.32
C ARG A 237 23.95 0.54 -11.50
N ARG A 238 25.27 0.55 -11.69
CA ARG A 238 25.94 1.26 -12.78
C ARG A 238 25.57 0.69 -14.16
N TYR A 239 25.65 -0.63 -14.31
CA TYR A 239 25.47 -1.33 -15.58
C TYR A 239 24.05 -1.91 -15.78
N GLY A 240 23.12 -1.65 -14.85
CA GLY A 240 21.76 -2.20 -14.90
C GLY A 240 20.90 -1.71 -16.07
N HIS A 241 21.32 -0.63 -16.74
CA HIS A 241 20.66 -0.11 -17.93
C HIS A 241 20.97 -0.95 -19.19
N LEU A 242 22.07 -1.71 -19.19
CA LEU A 242 22.46 -2.56 -20.32
C LEU A 242 21.39 -3.64 -20.56
N PRO A 243 20.99 -3.91 -21.82
CA PRO A 243 19.88 -4.83 -22.12
C PRO A 243 20.05 -6.24 -21.55
N GLU A 244 21.25 -6.80 -21.61
CA GLU A 244 21.52 -8.15 -21.11
C GLU A 244 21.40 -8.23 -19.58
N VAL A 245 22.04 -7.28 -18.88
CA VAL A 245 21.99 -7.18 -17.42
C VAL A 245 20.55 -6.94 -16.97
N ARG A 246 19.84 -6.03 -17.63
CA ARG A 246 18.44 -5.73 -17.34
C ARG A 246 17.54 -6.95 -17.55
N ARG A 247 17.74 -7.70 -18.65
CA ARG A 247 16.98 -8.92 -18.95
C ARG A 247 17.14 -9.96 -17.84
N VAL A 248 18.38 -10.22 -17.43
CA VAL A 248 18.67 -11.18 -16.35
C VAL A 248 18.12 -10.69 -15.01
N ALA A 249 18.30 -9.40 -14.68
CA ALA A 249 17.82 -8.83 -13.42
C ALA A 249 16.28 -8.81 -13.32
N ALA A 250 15.60 -8.59 -14.44
CA ALA A 250 14.14 -8.53 -14.51
C ALA A 250 13.48 -9.92 -14.59
N GLN A 251 14.22 -10.96 -14.97
CA GLN A 251 13.68 -12.31 -15.10
C GLN A 251 13.28 -12.85 -13.72
N ARG A 252 11.98 -13.12 -13.55
CA ARG A 252 11.44 -13.77 -12.36
C ARG A 252 10.45 -14.84 -12.79
N HIS A 253 10.53 -16.01 -12.18
CA HIS A 253 9.58 -17.08 -12.43
C HIS A 253 8.30 -16.82 -11.63
N VAL A 254 7.18 -16.72 -12.33
CA VAL A 254 5.85 -16.46 -11.76
C VAL A 254 4.93 -17.58 -12.24
N PRO A 255 3.95 -18.04 -11.44
CA PRO A 255 3.06 -19.13 -11.84
C PRO A 255 2.35 -18.84 -13.15
N ALA A 256 2.15 -19.87 -13.97
CA ALA A 256 1.62 -19.73 -15.33
C ALA A 256 0.27 -19.00 -15.39
N GLY A 257 -0.61 -19.22 -14.40
CA GLY A 257 -1.90 -18.52 -14.31
C GLY A 257 -1.75 -17.00 -14.17
N ILE A 258 -0.85 -16.56 -13.29
CA ILE A 258 -0.56 -15.13 -13.07
C ILE A 258 0.14 -14.53 -14.29
N LEU A 259 1.08 -15.26 -14.90
CA LEU A 259 1.76 -14.81 -16.12
C LEU A 259 0.77 -14.60 -17.28
N LYS A 260 -0.13 -15.57 -17.51
CA LYS A 260 -1.18 -15.47 -18.55
C LYS A 260 -2.12 -14.30 -18.28
N ALA A 261 -2.56 -14.13 -17.04
CA ALA A 261 -3.46 -13.05 -16.67
C ALA A 261 -2.77 -11.66 -16.76
N ALA A 262 -1.50 -11.55 -16.37
CA ALA A 262 -0.71 -10.34 -16.56
C ALA A 262 -0.55 -9.99 -18.05
N LYS A 263 -0.31 -10.99 -18.92
CA LYS A 263 -0.25 -10.79 -20.37
C LYS A 263 -1.59 -10.31 -20.94
N ARG A 264 -2.70 -10.95 -20.56
CA ARG A 264 -4.06 -10.51 -20.96
C ARG A 264 -4.36 -9.08 -20.53
N LYS A 265 -3.98 -8.70 -19.31
CA LYS A 265 -4.14 -7.34 -18.79
C LYS A 265 -3.33 -6.33 -19.60
N LEU A 266 -2.07 -6.63 -19.89
CA LEU A 266 -1.21 -5.77 -20.71
C LEU A 266 -1.74 -5.61 -22.14
N GLU A 267 -2.25 -6.67 -22.75
CA GLU A 267 -2.92 -6.63 -24.06
C GLU A 267 -4.22 -5.82 -24.02
N ALA A 268 -5.03 -5.95 -22.96
CA ALA A 268 -6.24 -5.16 -22.77
C ALA A 268 -5.93 -3.66 -22.63
N ASP A 269 -4.96 -3.30 -21.80
CA ASP A 269 -4.50 -1.92 -21.62
C ASP A 269 -3.96 -1.32 -22.93
N ALA A 270 -3.24 -2.12 -23.72
CA ALA A 270 -2.75 -1.69 -25.03
C ALA A 270 -3.90 -1.47 -26.03
N LYS A 271 -4.89 -2.37 -26.05
CA LYS A 271 -6.10 -2.24 -26.87
C LYS A 271 -6.91 -1.00 -26.49
N GLU A 272 -7.09 -0.72 -25.20
CA GLU A 272 -7.76 0.50 -24.72
C GLU A 272 -7.02 1.76 -25.19
N LYS A 273 -5.69 1.80 -25.06
CA LYS A 273 -4.87 2.93 -25.54
C LYS A 273 -5.00 3.17 -27.05
N VAL A 274 -4.99 2.09 -27.84
CA VAL A 274 -5.19 2.17 -29.30
C VAL A 274 -6.60 2.63 -29.63
N LYS A 275 -7.62 2.09 -28.95
CA LYS A 275 -9.01 2.52 -29.12
C LYS A 275 -9.18 4.00 -28.83
N ASP A 276 -8.65 4.48 -27.71
CA ASP A 276 -8.71 5.91 -27.35
C ASP A 276 -7.97 6.77 -28.38
N ALA A 277 -6.82 6.31 -28.90
CA ALA A 277 -6.10 7.02 -29.94
C ALA A 277 -6.89 7.10 -31.26
N ARG A 278 -7.57 6.03 -31.65
CA ARG A 278 -8.45 6.01 -32.83
C ARG A 278 -9.65 6.93 -32.65
N ILE A 279 -10.33 6.86 -31.49
CA ILE A 279 -11.45 7.77 -31.19
C ILE A 279 -10.99 9.22 -31.34
N ARG A 280 -9.83 9.55 -30.76
CA ARG A 280 -9.27 10.91 -30.84
C ARG A 280 -8.92 11.34 -32.27
N ALA A 281 -8.41 10.43 -33.10
CA ALA A 281 -8.10 10.72 -34.50
C ALA A 281 -9.36 10.95 -35.37
N HIS A 282 -10.51 10.41 -34.97
CA HIS A 282 -11.77 10.52 -35.70
C HIS A 282 -12.77 11.53 -35.11
N THR A 283 -12.48 12.11 -33.95
CA THR A 283 -13.27 13.21 -33.36
C THR A 283 -12.75 14.56 -33.81
N ALA A 284 -13.65 15.50 -34.11
CA ALA A 284 -13.29 16.89 -34.36
C ALA A 284 -12.56 17.51 -33.14
N GLU A 285 -11.61 18.40 -33.38
CA GLU A 285 -10.74 18.96 -32.33
C GLU A 285 -11.50 19.62 -31.19
N ALA A 286 -12.67 20.23 -31.47
CA ALA A 286 -13.52 20.87 -30.48
C ALA A 286 -14.16 19.91 -29.45
N THR A 287 -14.27 18.61 -29.75
CA THR A 287 -14.85 17.59 -28.85
C THR A 287 -13.82 16.61 -28.28
N HIS A 288 -12.52 16.92 -28.46
CA HIS A 288 -11.44 16.05 -28.03
C HIS A 288 -11.39 15.91 -26.49
N LYS A 289 -11.52 14.68 -25.99
CA LYS A 289 -11.29 14.41 -24.56
C LYS A 289 -9.81 14.69 -24.22
N PRO A 290 -9.49 15.49 -23.19
CA PRO A 290 -8.12 15.84 -22.85
C PRO A 290 -7.32 14.61 -22.41
N ARG A 291 -6.02 14.59 -22.73
CA ARG A 291 -5.13 13.52 -22.30
C ARG A 291 -4.85 13.64 -20.80
N VAL A 292 -5.58 12.86 -20.00
CA VAL A 292 -5.34 12.79 -18.56
C VAL A 292 -4.09 11.93 -18.30
N PRO A 293 -3.07 12.43 -17.58
CA PRO A 293 -1.91 11.64 -17.16
C PRO A 293 -2.36 10.42 -16.34
N GLU A 294 -1.65 9.28 -16.46
CA GLU A 294 -2.01 8.05 -15.71
C GLU A 294 -2.08 8.29 -14.18
N ARG A 295 -1.30 9.23 -13.67
CA ARG A 295 -1.26 9.66 -12.26
C ARG A 295 -2.51 10.40 -11.78
N LYS A 296 -3.29 10.98 -12.69
CA LYS A 296 -4.56 11.67 -12.42
C LYS A 296 -5.79 10.86 -12.83
N LYS A 297 -5.63 9.86 -13.71
CA LYS A 297 -6.74 9.10 -14.32
C LYS A 297 -7.68 8.43 -13.31
N ARG A 298 -7.20 8.07 -12.12
CA ARG A 298 -7.94 7.28 -11.12
C ARG A 298 -8.46 8.09 -9.94
N ILE A 299 -8.28 9.41 -9.98
CA ILE A 299 -8.77 10.36 -8.99
C ILE A 299 -10.04 10.98 -9.57
N VAL A 300 -11.15 10.85 -8.83
CA VAL A 300 -12.46 11.32 -9.27
C VAL A 300 -12.72 12.73 -8.75
N LYS A 301 -12.53 12.94 -7.44
CA LYS A 301 -12.80 14.23 -6.80
C LYS A 301 -11.93 14.43 -5.57
N GLU A 302 -11.52 15.67 -5.33
CA GLU A 302 -10.97 16.14 -4.06
C GLU A 302 -12.05 17.03 -3.40
N LEU A 303 -12.26 16.81 -2.12
CA LEU A 303 -13.16 17.58 -1.27
C LEU A 303 -12.32 18.17 -0.14
N ASP A 304 -12.42 19.49 0.01
CA ASP A 304 -11.91 20.24 1.15
C ASP A 304 -12.94 20.26 2.28
#